data_AF-A0A9R1D5R9-F1
#
_entry.id   AF-A0A9R1D5R9-F1
#
_cell.length_a   1.000
_cell.length_b   1.000
_cell.length_c   1.000
_cell.angle_alpha   90.00
_cell.angle_beta   90.00
_cell.angle_gamma   90.00
#
_symmetry.space_group_name_H-M   'P 1'
#
loop_
_entity.id
_entity.type
_entity.pdbx_description
1 polymer ?
#
loop_
_entity_poly.entity_id
_entity_poly.type
_entity_poly.pdbx_seq_one_letter_code
_entity_poly.pdbx_strand_id
1 'polypeptide(L)' 'MIDDPDVREAVSLYVRGAASEAEAAELAGIPRSQLRYYARTCGVVAPPGPGSGSESGSRDEDSDPPSSGN' A
#
# COMPACT_ATOMS: atom_id res chain seq x y z
N MET A 1 -9.04 19.55 -3.52
CA MET A 1 -9.43 18.32 -4.27
C MET A 1 -8.13 17.56 -4.54
N ILE A 2 -8.09 16.31 -5.00
CA ILE A 2 -6.82 15.55 -5.15
C ILE A 2 -5.75 16.25 -6.05
N ASP A 3 -6.13 17.33 -6.73
CA ASP A 3 -5.32 18.27 -7.48
C ASP A 3 -4.50 19.28 -6.66
N ASP A 4 -4.65 19.32 -5.34
CA ASP A 4 -3.79 20.15 -4.49
C ASP A 4 -2.35 19.62 -4.54
N PRO A 5 -1.38 20.40 -5.08
CA PRO A 5 -0.01 19.92 -5.30
C PRO A 5 0.66 19.51 -3.98
N ASP A 6 0.34 20.21 -2.89
CA ASP A 6 0.83 19.92 -1.54
C ASP A 6 0.38 18.54 -1.04
N VAL A 7 -0.87 18.14 -1.34
CA VAL A 7 -1.38 16.81 -0.97
C VAL A 7 -0.65 15.72 -1.74
N ARG A 8 -0.40 15.95 -3.04
CA ARG A 8 0.36 15.00 -3.88
C ARG A 8 1.80 14.85 -3.42
N GLU A 9 2.46 15.95 -3.07
CA GLU A 9 3.84 15.94 -2.59
C GLU A 9 3.94 15.20 -1.25
N ALA A 10 3.08 15.53 -0.29
CA ALA A 10 3.03 14.87 1.01
C ALA A 10 2.79 13.36 0.90
N VAL A 11 1.82 12.94 0.07
CA VAL A 11 1.54 11.50 -0.15
C VAL A 11 2.75 10.81 -0.80
N SER A 12 3.44 11.47 -1.74
CA SER A 12 4.66 10.94 -2.36
C SER A 12 5.80 10.75 -1.35
N LEU A 13 6.01 11.73 -0.46
CA LEU A 13 7.02 11.65 0.62
C LEU A 13 6.70 10.50 1.59
N TYR A 14 5.44 10.35 1.97
CA TYR A 14 4.99 9.26 2.84
C TYR A 14 5.18 7.88 2.20
N VAL A 15 4.75 7.71 0.94
CA VAL A 15 4.87 6.44 0.21
C VAL A 15 6.34 6.05 -0.02
N ARG A 16 7.22 7.03 -0.24
CA ARG A 16 8.67 6.80 -0.39
C ARG A 16 9.40 6.56 0.93
N GLY A 17 8.71 6.69 2.07
CA GLY A 17 9.33 6.62 3.40
C GLY A 17 10.26 7.79 3.72
N ALA A 18 10.15 8.90 2.97
CA ALA A 18 10.93 10.11 3.17
C ALA A 18 10.36 11.03 4.26
N ALA A 19 9.09 10.86 4.60
CA ALA A 19 8.42 11.56 5.71
C ALA A 19 7.52 10.59 6.48
N SER A 20 7.33 10.84 7.78
CA SER A 20 6.39 10.07 8.60
C SER A 20 4.94 10.44 8.29
N GLU A 21 3.98 9.58 8.70
CA GLU A 21 2.54 9.83 8.52
C GLU A 21 2.11 11.18 9.11
N ALA A 22 2.67 11.56 10.26
CA ALA A 22 2.37 12.82 10.92
C ALA A 22 2.90 14.02 10.13
N GLU A 23 4.16 13.98 9.70
CA GLU A 23 4.79 15.06 8.95
C GLU A 23 4.11 15.27 7.60
N ALA A 24 3.78 14.19 6.88
CA ALA A 24 3.10 14.29 5.59
C ALA A 24 1.67 14.83 5.75
N ALA A 25 0.94 14.42 6.79
CA ALA A 25 -0.40 14.95 7.06
C ALA A 25 -0.37 16.45 7.41
N GLU A 26 0.62 16.88 8.19
CA GLU A 26 0.82 18.30 8.52
C GLU A 26 1.22 19.13 7.29
N LEU A 27 2.13 18.64 6.46
CA LEU A 27 2.54 19.28 5.21
C LEU A 27 1.35 19.53 4.26
N ALA A 28 0.46 18.53 4.14
CA ALA A 28 -0.72 18.64 3.30
C ALA A 28 -1.90 19.37 3.98
N GLY A 29 -1.81 19.68 5.28
CA GLY A 29 -2.93 20.24 6.04
C GLY A 29 -4.17 19.33 6.10
N ILE A 30 -3.99 18.00 5.96
CA ILE A 30 -5.08 17.03 5.95
C ILE A 30 -5.00 16.09 7.15
N PRO A 31 -6.13 15.49 7.60
CA PRO A 31 -6.09 14.46 8.61
C PRO A 31 -5.35 13.21 8.13
N ARG A 32 -4.67 12.54 9.06
CA ARG A 32 -3.91 11.29 8.80
C ARG A 32 -4.74 10.19 8.14
N SER A 33 -6.02 10.08 8.49
CA SER A 33 -6.95 9.13 7.86
C SER A 33 -7.11 9.38 6.36
N GLN A 34 -7.12 10.64 5.94
CA GLN A 34 -7.21 11.05 4.55
C GLN A 34 -5.88 10.85 3.82
N LEU A 35 -4.74 11.10 4.49
CA LEU A 35 -3.41 10.75 3.96
C LEU A 35 -3.32 9.24 3.67
N ARG A 36 -3.75 8.37 4.60
CA ARG A 36 -3.76 6.90 4.38
C ARG A 36 -4.69 6.49 3.24
N TYR A 37 -5.85 7.15 3.12
CA TYR A 37 -6.77 6.91 2.01
C TYR A 37 -6.08 7.23 0.68
N TYR A 38 -5.45 8.41 0.55
CA TYR A 38 -4.73 8.80 -0.65
C TYR A 38 -3.50 7.94 -0.92
N ALA A 39 -2.73 7.58 0.10
CA ALA A 39 -1.61 6.67 -0.04
C ALA A 39 -2.05 5.29 -0.53
N ARG A 40 -3.22 4.78 -0.11
CA ARG A 40 -3.80 3.55 -0.65
C ARG A 40 -4.27 3.72 -2.08
N THR A 41 -5.03 4.78 -2.40
CA THR A 41 -5.56 4.96 -3.76
C THR A 41 -4.48 5.29 -4.79
N CYS A 42 -3.46 6.07 -4.42
CA CYS A 42 -2.30 6.35 -5.26
C CYS A 42 -1.32 5.17 -5.27
N GLY A 43 -1.17 4.46 -4.14
CA GLY A 43 -0.31 3.29 -3.99
C GLY A 43 -0.85 2.02 -4.65
N VAL A 44 -2.14 1.94 -5.00
CA VAL A 44 -2.68 0.86 -5.86
C VAL A 44 -2.07 0.89 -7.27
N VAL A 45 -1.49 2.02 -7.70
CA VAL A 45 -0.72 2.13 -8.95
C VAL A 45 0.77 1.81 -8.71
N ALA A 46 1.24 1.73 -7.46
CA ALA A 46 2.58 1.27 -7.13
C ALA A 46 2.59 -0.27 -7.02
N PRO A 47 3.57 -0.97 -7.60
CA PRO A 47 3.63 -2.43 -7.54
C PRO A 47 3.66 -2.89 -6.08
N PRO A 48 3.07 -4.05 -5.76
CA PRO A 48 2.97 -4.55 -4.39
C PRO A 48 4.37 -4.73 -3.81
N GLY A 49 4.78 -3.82 -2.93
CA GLY A 49 5.94 -4.02 -2.06
C GLY A 49 5.62 -5.13 -1.05
N PRO A 50 6.61 -5.95 -0.66
CA PRO A 50 6.40 -7.13 0.17
C PRO A 50 6.06 -6.71 1.60
N GLY A 51 4.77 -6.51 1.91
CA GLY A 51 4.36 -6.07 3.25
C GLY A 51 2.88 -5.81 3.48
N SER A 52 2.00 -6.10 2.50
CA SER A 52 0.55 -6.03 2.72
C SER A 52 -0.15 -7.28 2.19
N GLY A 53 0.37 -8.43 2.59
CA GLY A 53 -0.40 -9.68 2.60
C GLY A 53 -1.29 -9.70 3.83
N SER A 54 -2.45 -9.02 3.78
CA SER A 54 -3.61 -9.53 4.51
C SER A 54 -4.29 -10.58 3.63
N GLU A 55 -3.55 -11.65 3.35
CA GLU A 55 -4.10 -12.91 2.86
C GLU A 55 -4.48 -13.71 4.11
N SER A 56 -5.54 -13.27 4.78
CA SER A 56 -6.22 -14.12 5.76
C SER A 56 -7.34 -14.82 5.01
N GLY A 57 -7.04 -16.03 4.56
CA GLY A 57 -7.95 -16.88 3.79
C GLY A 57 -7.34 -18.25 3.53
N SER A 58 -7.01 -18.95 4.61
CA SER A 58 -6.63 -20.37 4.64
C SER A 58 -7.75 -21.27 4.10
N ARG A 59 -7.34 -22.35 3.41
CA ARG A 59 -7.79 -23.76 3.52
C ARG A 59 -7.32 -24.49 2.24
N ASP A 60 -6.28 -25.31 2.33
CA ASP A 60 -6.34 -26.74 2.68
C ASP A 60 -7.20 -27.52 1.67
N GLU A 61 -6.56 -28.07 0.63
CA GLU A 61 -7.04 -29.15 -0.26
C GLU A 61 -5.99 -29.28 -1.38
N ASP A 62 -5.44 -30.42 -1.77
CA ASP A 62 -5.50 -31.79 -1.27
C ASP A 62 -4.30 -32.51 -1.92
N SER A 63 -3.99 -33.69 -1.42
CA SER A 63 -2.74 -34.43 -1.64
C SER A 63 -2.63 -35.06 -3.04
N ASP A 64 -1.39 -35.26 -3.54
CA ASP A 64 -0.71 -36.56 -3.84
C ASP A 64 0.34 -36.47 -5.00
N PRO A 65 1.41 -37.31 -5.06
CA PRO A 65 2.76 -36.99 -5.57
C PRO A 65 3.07 -37.64 -6.96
N PRO A 66 4.33 -37.68 -7.46
CA PRO A 66 4.64 -37.77 -8.89
C PRO A 66 4.70 -39.20 -9.42
N SER A 67 4.35 -39.40 -10.71
CA SER A 67 4.69 -40.62 -11.44
C SER A 67 5.65 -40.33 -12.59
N SER A 68 6.83 -40.95 -12.49
CA SER A 68 7.85 -41.07 -13.54
C SER A 68 7.41 -41.98 -14.68
N GLY A 69 7.96 -41.73 -15.86
CA GLY A 69 8.23 -42.77 -16.85
C GLY A 69 7.74 -42.45 -18.25
N ASN A 70 8.66 -42.17 -19.18
CA ASN A 70 9.08 -43.17 -20.16
C ASN A 70 10.38 -42.78 -20.86
#